data_AF-E1X5H3-F1
#
_entry.id   AF-E1X5H3-F1
#
_cell.length_a   1.000
_cell.length_b   1.000
_cell.length_c   1.000
_cell.angle_alpha   90.00
_cell.angle_beta   90.00
_cell.angle_gamma   90.00
#
_symmetry.space_group_name_H-M   'P 1'
#
loop_
_entity.id
_entity.type
_entity.pdbx_description
1 polymer ?
#
loop_
_entity_poly.entity_id
_entity_poly.type
_entity_poly.pdbx_seq_one_letter_code
_entity_poly.pdbx_strand_id
1 'polypeptide(L)'
;MMKKGNFLTTVSIAVLAGVLFYSCTNSVESKPTFLFKPAPDSSAGVKIGDKVISKNDLFKGIESELYEAEMKVFELKMNKMKATVLEVLMEQDPKKKGLTNDQYLDKFITADVKISQKKIDAFVKEKNIPKEHLNDQMKQRIKQFLLIEEKKTAIDKWLAAKTKKTPVEIYFNEPMRPVFNVPAGDSPFMGGADAKVEIIEFSDFQCPFCSKGAGIINDLKKKYGNKIKVVFKNFPLPFHNHAKKAAEAALCVHEQDKAKFWQMHDAMFADQTKLDRQGLVNSAKSLKIDEAKFTQCLDSGKYTAKVEATMEEGKNVGVKSTPTFFVNGKMINGAHPVETFSELIDQELAK
;
A
#
# COMPACT_ATOMS: atom_id res chain seq x y z
N MET A 1 -46.52 2.42 31.92
CA MET A 1 -45.80 3.03 30.77
C MET A 1 -44.32 2.75 30.92
N MET A 2 -43.78 1.90 30.07
CA MET A 2 -42.36 1.54 30.00
C MET A 2 -41.53 2.71 29.50
N LYS A 3 -40.40 3.00 30.13
CA LYS A 3 -39.23 3.61 29.47
C LYS A 3 -38.01 2.77 29.81
N LYS A 4 -37.61 1.92 28.86
CA LYS A 4 -36.34 1.19 28.87
C LYS A 4 -35.24 2.18 28.51
N GLY A 5 -34.29 2.40 29.42
CA GLY A 5 -33.01 3.00 29.10
C GLY A 5 -32.07 1.90 28.59
N ASN A 6 -31.60 2.04 27.35
CA ASN A 6 -30.51 1.21 26.82
C ASN A 6 -29.19 1.75 27.38
N PHE A 7 -28.62 1.06 28.37
CA PHE A 7 -27.21 1.21 28.70
C PHE A 7 -26.39 0.42 27.66
N LEU A 8 -25.73 1.14 26.76
CA LEU A 8 -24.65 0.61 25.93
C LEU A 8 -23.45 0.33 26.84
N THR A 9 -23.24 -0.93 27.20
CA THR A 9 -21.98 -1.39 27.77
C THR A 9 -20.91 -1.37 26.68
N THR A 10 -20.16 -0.28 26.60
CA THR A 10 -18.86 -0.25 25.93
C THR A 10 -17.91 -1.14 26.72
N VAL A 11 -17.72 -2.39 26.29
CA VAL A 11 -16.59 -3.21 26.74
C VAL A 11 -15.37 -2.70 26.00
N SER A 12 -14.65 -1.78 26.62
CA SER A 12 -13.28 -1.44 26.24
C SER A 12 -12.44 -2.70 26.33
N ILE A 13 -12.07 -3.27 25.18
CA ILE A 13 -11.03 -4.31 25.11
C ILE A 13 -9.69 -3.58 25.28
N ALA A 14 -9.37 -3.29 26.53
CA ALA A 14 -8.05 -2.86 26.93
C ALA A 14 -7.10 -4.06 26.84
N VAL A 15 -6.06 -3.91 26.01
CA VAL A 15 -4.70 -4.47 26.17
C VAL A 15 -4.63 -5.91 26.68
N LEU A 16 -4.64 -6.87 25.76
CA LEU A 16 -4.16 -8.24 26.01
C LEU A 16 -3.38 -8.78 24.79
N ALA A 17 -2.52 -7.94 24.21
CA ALA A 17 -1.56 -8.36 23.18
C ALA A 17 -0.14 -8.59 23.75
N GLY A 18 0.04 -8.50 25.08
CA GLY A 18 1.36 -8.42 25.71
C GLY A 18 1.61 -9.38 26.87
N VAL A 19 0.94 -10.54 26.93
CA VAL A 19 1.28 -11.60 27.90
C VAL A 19 1.46 -12.93 27.16
N LEU A 20 2.47 -12.98 26.31
CA LEU A 20 3.17 -14.23 25.99
C LEU A 20 4.67 -13.98 26.21
N PHE A 21 5.02 -13.51 27.41
CA PHE A 21 6.38 -13.59 27.90
C PHE A 21 6.69 -15.07 28.16
N TYR A 22 7.46 -15.68 27.27
CA TYR A 22 8.21 -16.88 27.62
C TYR A 22 9.29 -16.47 28.63
N SER A 23 8.95 -16.50 29.92
CA SER A 23 9.95 -16.61 30.97
C SER A 23 10.54 -18.02 30.87
N CYS A 24 11.83 -18.11 30.58
CA CYS A 24 12.59 -19.34 30.76
C CYS A 24 12.57 -19.71 32.24
N THR A 25 11.67 -20.62 32.63
CA THR A 25 11.77 -21.67 33.65
C THR A 25 10.35 -22.08 34.05
N ASN A 26 10.12 -23.40 34.04
CA ASN A 26 8.86 -24.13 34.19
C ASN A 26 8.06 -24.33 32.89
N SER A 27 8.06 -25.58 32.43
CA SER A 27 7.19 -26.09 31.36
C SER A 27 5.73 -25.88 31.73
N VAL A 28 5.09 -24.87 31.14
CA VAL A 28 3.63 -24.69 31.27
C VAL A 28 2.95 -25.84 30.52
N GLU A 29 2.35 -26.74 31.29
CA GLU A 29 1.88 -28.07 30.85
C GLU A 29 0.40 -28.10 30.40
N SER A 30 -0.23 -26.96 30.16
CA SER A 30 -1.61 -26.91 29.63
C SER A 30 -1.67 -26.06 28.36
N LYS A 31 -1.55 -26.69 27.20
CA LYS A 31 -1.84 -26.04 25.91
C LYS A 31 -3.37 -26.01 25.70
N PRO A 32 -3.96 -24.93 25.17
CA PRO A 32 -5.35 -24.94 24.75
C PRO A 32 -5.57 -26.04 23.71
N THR A 33 -6.67 -26.79 23.85
CA THR A 33 -7.04 -27.82 22.87
C THR A 33 -8.02 -27.23 21.87
N PHE A 34 -7.64 -27.18 20.60
CA PHE A 34 -8.50 -26.74 19.50
C PHE A 34 -8.97 -27.95 18.69
N LEU A 35 -10.27 -28.00 18.40
CA LEU A 35 -10.87 -29.04 17.56
C LEU A 35 -11.09 -28.49 16.15
N PHE A 36 -10.28 -28.96 15.19
CA PHE A 36 -10.47 -28.64 13.78
C PHE A 36 -11.59 -29.52 13.21
N LYS A 37 -12.71 -28.90 12.81
CA LYS A 37 -13.88 -29.57 12.23
C LYS A 37 -14.20 -28.94 10.88
N PRO A 38 -14.87 -29.66 9.96
CA PRO A 38 -15.50 -29.04 8.80
C PRO A 38 -16.39 -27.89 9.24
N ALA A 39 -16.30 -26.76 8.55
CA ALA A 39 -17.17 -25.62 8.83
C ALA A 39 -18.64 -26.01 8.53
N PRO A 40 -19.61 -25.64 9.38
CA PRO A 40 -21.02 -25.95 9.14
C PRO A 40 -21.56 -25.25 7.88
N ASP A 41 -20.96 -24.13 7.50
CA ASP A 41 -21.19 -23.40 6.26
C ASP A 41 -19.91 -22.62 5.87
N SER A 42 -19.95 -21.93 4.73
CA SER A 42 -18.79 -21.20 4.21
C SER A 42 -18.39 -19.96 5.03
N SER A 43 -19.31 -19.40 5.81
CA SER A 43 -19.15 -18.18 6.61
C SER A 43 -18.68 -18.43 8.04
N ALA A 44 -18.92 -19.61 8.59
CA ALA A 44 -18.56 -19.95 9.97
C ALA A 44 -17.04 -19.97 10.17
N GLY A 45 -16.55 -19.22 11.17
CA GLY A 45 -15.14 -19.12 11.54
C GLY A 45 -14.80 -20.03 12.71
N VAL A 46 -15.38 -19.76 13.88
CA VAL A 46 -15.16 -20.56 15.10
C VAL A 46 -16.44 -20.69 15.91
N LYS A 47 -16.64 -21.84 16.56
CA LYS A 47 -17.74 -22.07 17.51
C LYS A 47 -17.16 -22.24 18.92
N ILE A 48 -17.62 -21.42 19.86
CA ILE A 48 -17.23 -21.43 21.28
C ILE A 48 -18.48 -21.74 22.10
N GLY A 49 -18.61 -22.97 22.62
CA GLY A 49 -19.87 -23.44 23.19
C GLY A 49 -20.97 -23.36 22.13
N ASP A 50 -22.03 -22.58 22.39
CA ASP A 50 -23.12 -22.34 21.44
C ASP A 50 -22.91 -21.10 20.55
N LYS A 51 -21.91 -20.26 20.85
CA LYS A 51 -21.64 -19.04 20.10
C LYS A 51 -20.85 -19.35 18.83
N VAL A 52 -21.42 -19.04 17.67
CA VAL A 52 -20.71 -19.07 16.39
C VAL A 52 -20.22 -17.66 16.05
N ILE A 53 -18.94 -17.54 15.72
CA ILE A 53 -18.31 -16.32 15.21
C ILE A 53 -18.03 -16.55 13.72
N SER A 54 -18.47 -15.61 12.87
CA SER A 54 -18.22 -15.67 11.43
C SER A 54 -16.75 -15.46 11.11
N LYS A 55 -16.27 -15.90 9.94
CA LYS A 55 -14.92 -15.59 9.45
C LYS A 55 -14.69 -14.09 9.34
N ASN A 56 -15.69 -13.35 8.89
CA ASN A 56 -15.60 -11.89 8.76
C ASN A 56 -15.35 -11.23 10.12
N ASP A 57 -16.09 -11.63 11.16
CA ASP A 57 -15.90 -11.08 12.50
C ASP A 57 -14.59 -11.58 13.14
N LEU A 58 -14.24 -12.84 12.91
CA LEU A 58 -13.03 -13.46 13.45
C LEU A 58 -11.75 -12.82 12.91
N PHE A 59 -11.75 -12.46 11.62
CA PHE A 59 -10.58 -11.91 10.92
C PHE A 59 -10.64 -10.39 10.73
N LYS A 60 -11.60 -9.72 11.38
CA LYS A 60 -11.68 -8.26 11.36
C LYS A 60 -10.40 -7.63 11.90
N GLY A 61 -9.85 -6.65 11.19
CA GLY A 61 -8.61 -5.95 11.52
C GLY A 61 -7.31 -6.62 11.00
N ILE A 62 -7.42 -7.76 10.31
CA ILE A 62 -6.31 -8.43 9.61
C ILE A 62 -6.65 -8.80 8.16
N GLU A 63 -7.72 -8.23 7.59
CA GLU A 63 -8.21 -8.55 6.25
C GLU A 63 -7.16 -8.25 5.18
N SER A 64 -6.43 -7.14 5.34
CA SER A 64 -5.35 -6.75 4.41
C SER A 64 -4.19 -7.74 4.45
N GLU A 65 -3.78 -8.20 5.64
CA GLU A 65 -2.71 -9.19 5.78
C GLU A 65 -3.10 -10.55 5.21
N LEU A 66 -4.36 -10.95 5.40
CA LEU A 66 -4.89 -12.17 4.78
C LEU A 66 -4.87 -12.04 3.25
N TYR A 67 -5.34 -10.91 2.72
CA TYR A 67 -5.28 -10.64 1.28
C TYR A 67 -3.84 -10.67 0.75
N GLU A 68 -2.87 -10.05 1.43
CA GLU A 68 -1.45 -10.10 1.03
C GLU A 68 -0.89 -11.53 1.02
N ALA A 69 -1.29 -12.35 1.99
CA ALA A 69 -0.91 -13.76 2.03
C ALA A 69 -1.56 -14.56 0.88
N GLU A 70 -2.84 -14.31 0.59
CA GLU A 70 -3.55 -14.91 -0.53
C GLU A 70 -2.95 -14.50 -1.88
N MET A 71 -2.54 -13.24 -2.02
CA MET A 71 -1.85 -12.76 -3.22
C MET A 71 -0.52 -13.48 -3.44
N LYS A 72 0.27 -13.75 -2.39
CA LYS A 72 1.49 -14.56 -2.50
C LYS A 72 1.18 -15.98 -3.00
N VAL A 73 0.11 -16.58 -2.49
CA VAL A 73 -0.35 -17.90 -2.97
C VAL A 73 -0.79 -17.82 -4.44
N PHE A 74 -1.51 -16.77 -4.82
CA PHE A 74 -1.95 -16.54 -6.19
C PHE A 74 -0.77 -16.34 -7.14
N GLU A 75 0.24 -15.55 -6.76
CA GLU A 75 1.47 -15.37 -7.53
C GLU A 75 2.22 -16.68 -7.76
N LEU A 76 2.34 -17.54 -6.73
CA LEU A 76 2.93 -18.86 -6.88
C LEU A 76 2.15 -19.74 -7.87
N LYS A 77 0.81 -19.74 -7.77
CA LYS A 77 -0.07 -20.45 -8.72
C LYS A 77 0.14 -19.91 -10.15
N MET A 78 0.16 -18.59 -10.31
CA MET A 78 0.36 -17.94 -11.62
C MET A 78 1.73 -18.24 -12.22
N ASN A 79 2.79 -18.22 -11.42
CA ASN A 79 4.14 -18.54 -11.90
C ASN A 79 4.24 -20.01 -12.35
N LYS A 80 3.69 -20.94 -11.56
CA LYS A 80 3.64 -22.35 -11.96
C LYS A 80 2.80 -22.55 -13.22
N MET A 81 1.64 -21.90 -13.30
CA MET A 81 0.77 -21.94 -14.47
C MET A 81 1.50 -21.44 -15.73
N LYS A 82 2.16 -20.27 -15.67
CA LYS A 82 2.93 -19.71 -16.80
C LYS A 82 4.03 -20.65 -17.27
N ALA A 83 4.78 -21.26 -16.33
CA ALA A 83 5.81 -22.23 -16.66
C ALA A 83 5.22 -23.47 -17.38
N THR A 84 4.12 -24.03 -16.87
CA THR A 84 3.44 -25.17 -17.49
C THR A 84 2.86 -24.83 -18.87
N VAL A 85 2.29 -23.63 -19.05
CA VAL A 85 1.82 -23.16 -20.36
C VAL A 85 2.98 -23.05 -21.35
N LEU A 86 4.11 -22.48 -20.92
CA LEU A 86 5.32 -22.40 -21.74
C LEU A 86 5.77 -23.79 -22.21
N GLU A 87 5.87 -24.75 -21.29
CA GLU A 87 6.22 -26.15 -21.58
C GLU A 87 5.25 -26.77 -22.61
N VAL A 88 3.93 -26.72 -22.36
CA VAL A 88 2.92 -27.29 -23.27
C VAL A 88 3.00 -26.67 -24.66
N LEU A 89 3.16 -25.35 -24.76
CA LEU A 89 3.22 -24.66 -26.06
C LEU A 89 4.52 -24.95 -26.82
N MET A 90 5.64 -25.20 -26.12
CA MET A 90 6.89 -25.61 -26.76
C MET A 90 6.79 -27.05 -27.29
N GLU A 91 6.19 -27.95 -26.52
CA GLU A 91 5.99 -29.36 -26.92
C GLU A 91 5.07 -29.49 -28.14
N GLN A 92 4.12 -28.56 -28.30
CA GLN A 92 3.27 -28.48 -29.48
C GLN A 92 3.96 -27.87 -30.71
N ASP A 93 5.13 -27.24 -30.56
CA ASP A 93 5.84 -26.63 -31.69
C ASP A 93 6.63 -27.68 -32.48
N PRO A 94 6.39 -27.86 -33.79
CA PRO A 94 7.11 -28.85 -34.60
C PRO A 94 8.64 -28.68 -34.58
N LYS A 95 9.15 -27.47 -34.33
CA LYS A 95 10.58 -27.18 -34.23
C LYS A 95 11.24 -27.76 -32.97
N LYS A 96 10.46 -28.24 -32.01
CA LYS A 96 10.93 -28.84 -30.75
C LYS A 96 11.62 -30.17 -30.91
N LYS A 97 11.31 -30.93 -31.97
CA LYS A 97 11.73 -32.32 -32.15
C LYS A 97 13.23 -32.52 -31.87
N GLY A 98 13.54 -33.33 -30.87
CA GLY A 98 14.91 -33.68 -30.47
C GLY A 98 15.64 -32.65 -29.60
N LEU A 99 14.97 -31.59 -29.15
CA LEU A 99 15.53 -30.56 -28.26
C LEU A 99 14.96 -30.69 -26.85
N THR A 100 15.76 -30.38 -25.83
CA THR A 100 15.27 -30.09 -24.46
C THR A 100 14.55 -28.73 -24.42
N ASN A 101 13.86 -28.42 -23.32
CA ASN A 101 13.16 -27.12 -23.19
C ASN A 101 14.15 -25.96 -23.21
N ASP A 102 15.26 -26.10 -22.50
CA ASP A 102 16.35 -25.12 -22.48
C ASP A 102 16.95 -24.91 -23.86
N GLN A 103 17.22 -26.00 -24.59
CA GLN A 103 17.74 -25.91 -25.97
C GLN A 103 16.75 -25.21 -26.91
N TYR A 104 15.45 -25.47 -26.76
CA TYR A 104 14.43 -24.79 -27.54
C TYR A 104 14.35 -23.29 -27.20
N LEU A 105 14.33 -22.95 -25.91
CA LEU A 105 14.32 -21.57 -25.42
C LEU A 105 15.51 -20.79 -25.96
N ASP A 106 16.72 -21.31 -25.77
CA ASP A 106 17.94 -20.65 -26.21
C ASP A 106 18.01 -20.50 -27.73
N LYS A 107 17.51 -21.48 -28.49
CA LYS A 107 17.59 -21.47 -29.96
C LYS A 107 16.48 -20.66 -30.64
N PHE A 108 15.26 -20.65 -30.12
CA PHE A 108 14.10 -20.11 -30.83
C PHE A 108 13.41 -18.94 -30.14
N ILE A 109 13.64 -18.75 -28.84
CA ILE A 109 13.01 -17.68 -28.07
C ILE A 109 14.01 -16.61 -27.68
N THR A 110 15.23 -17.00 -27.26
CA THR A 110 16.21 -16.07 -26.70
C THR A 110 17.52 -15.97 -27.48
N ALA A 111 17.62 -16.54 -28.68
CA ALA A 111 18.85 -16.58 -29.47
C ALA A 111 19.45 -15.18 -29.75
N ASP A 112 18.58 -14.19 -29.97
CA ASP A 112 18.97 -12.82 -30.28
C ASP A 112 19.17 -11.93 -29.04
N VAL A 113 18.96 -12.47 -27.84
CA VAL A 113 19.07 -11.69 -26.60
C VAL A 113 20.55 -11.45 -26.27
N LYS A 114 20.97 -10.20 -26.42
CA LYS A 114 22.33 -9.73 -26.10
C LYS A 114 22.27 -8.41 -25.33
N ILE A 115 23.14 -8.26 -24.34
CA ILE A 115 23.25 -7.02 -23.56
C ILE A 115 24.36 -6.15 -24.13
N SER A 116 23.98 -5.00 -24.68
CA SER A 116 24.91 -3.98 -25.16
C SER A 116 25.45 -3.13 -24.02
N GLN A 117 26.64 -2.57 -24.20
CA GLN A 117 27.23 -1.64 -23.23
C GLN A 117 26.30 -0.43 -22.97
N LYS A 118 25.64 0.08 -24.02
CA LYS A 118 24.64 1.15 -23.92
C LYS A 118 23.52 0.84 -22.92
N LYS A 119 23.04 -0.41 -22.85
CA LYS A 119 22.00 -0.81 -21.88
C LYS A 119 22.55 -0.85 -20.44
N ILE A 120 23.78 -1.32 -20.27
CA ILE A 120 24.46 -1.30 -18.96
C ILE A 120 24.62 0.15 -18.49
N ASP A 121 25.11 1.03 -19.35
CA ASP A 121 25.32 2.45 -19.03
C ASP A 121 23.99 3.16 -18.72
N ALA A 122 22.93 2.85 -19.47
CA ALA A 122 21.58 3.36 -19.21
C ALA A 122 21.05 2.91 -17.84
N PHE A 123 21.22 1.63 -17.49
CA PHE A 123 20.82 1.11 -16.18
C PHE A 123 21.59 1.76 -15.03
N VAL A 124 22.90 1.91 -15.18
CA VAL A 124 23.76 2.60 -14.21
C VAL A 124 23.29 4.03 -13.97
N LYS A 125 22.98 4.74 -15.06
CA LYS A 125 22.45 6.11 -15.00
C LYS A 125 21.07 6.16 -14.35
N GLU A 126 20.16 5.30 -14.76
CA GLU A 126 18.78 5.26 -14.22
C GLU A 126 18.77 4.96 -12.73
N LYS A 127 19.59 4.01 -12.28
CA LYS A 127 19.69 3.62 -10.86
C LYS A 127 20.61 4.53 -10.04
N ASN A 128 21.17 5.59 -10.64
CA ASN A 128 22.11 6.51 -10.01
C ASN A 128 23.24 5.79 -9.26
N ILE A 129 23.81 4.74 -9.86
CA ILE A 129 24.86 3.94 -9.21
C ILE A 129 26.15 4.77 -9.20
N PRO A 130 26.73 5.08 -8.03
CA PRO A 130 27.94 5.90 -7.96
C PRO A 130 29.13 5.18 -8.59
N LYS A 131 30.04 5.95 -9.21
CA LYS A 131 31.16 5.41 -10.01
C LYS A 131 32.11 4.55 -9.19
N GLU A 132 32.32 4.91 -7.94
CA GLU A 132 33.11 4.20 -6.94
C GLU A 132 32.58 2.78 -6.65
N HIS A 133 31.29 2.53 -6.88
CA HIS A 133 30.68 1.20 -6.71
C HIS A 133 30.68 0.36 -8.01
N LEU A 134 31.12 0.92 -9.16
CA LEU A 134 31.13 0.25 -10.47
C LEU A 134 32.43 -0.52 -10.75
N ASN A 135 32.77 -1.45 -9.87
CA ASN A 135 33.82 -2.43 -10.16
C ASN A 135 33.36 -3.51 -11.17
N ASP A 136 34.28 -4.35 -11.64
CA ASP A 136 33.99 -5.34 -12.68
C ASP A 136 32.97 -6.38 -12.23
N GLN A 137 32.98 -6.77 -10.95
CA GLN A 137 31.99 -7.68 -10.39
C GLN A 137 30.58 -7.07 -10.45
N MET A 138 30.43 -5.79 -10.10
CA MET A 138 29.16 -5.08 -10.19
C MET A 138 28.68 -5.00 -11.65
N LYS A 139 29.58 -4.64 -12.59
CA LYS A 139 29.24 -4.61 -14.03
C LYS A 139 28.79 -5.97 -14.55
N GLN A 140 29.44 -7.06 -14.12
CA GLN A 140 29.03 -8.42 -14.46
C GLN A 140 27.65 -8.75 -13.88
N ARG A 141 27.39 -8.41 -12.61
CA ARG A 141 26.07 -8.60 -11.99
C ARG A 141 24.97 -7.82 -12.71
N ILE A 142 25.22 -6.56 -13.07
CA ILE A 142 24.29 -5.73 -13.86
C ILE A 142 24.04 -6.40 -15.22
N LYS A 143 25.09 -6.85 -15.91
CA LYS A 143 24.95 -7.53 -17.19
C LYS A 143 24.11 -8.81 -17.08
N GLN A 144 24.32 -9.62 -16.05
CA GLN A 144 23.54 -10.84 -15.82
C GLN A 144 22.08 -10.53 -15.46
N PHE A 145 21.84 -9.54 -14.61
CA PHE A 145 20.49 -9.08 -14.28
C PHE A 145 19.74 -8.63 -15.55
N LEU A 146 20.36 -7.77 -16.36
CA LEU A 146 19.78 -7.30 -17.62
C LEU A 146 19.55 -8.45 -18.60
N LEU A 147 20.46 -9.43 -18.66
CA LEU A 147 20.31 -10.61 -19.52
C LEU A 147 19.07 -11.42 -19.13
N ILE A 148 18.85 -11.63 -17.83
CA ILE A 148 17.67 -12.34 -17.31
C ILE A 148 16.39 -11.57 -17.65
N GLU A 149 16.36 -10.26 -17.42
CA GLU A 149 15.20 -9.41 -17.74
C GLU A 149 14.85 -9.40 -19.24
N GLU A 150 15.86 -9.35 -20.11
CA GLU A 150 15.65 -9.41 -21.56
C GLU A 150 15.19 -10.79 -22.03
N LYS A 151 15.74 -11.87 -21.45
CA LYS A 151 15.26 -13.23 -21.73
C LYS A 151 13.80 -13.39 -21.28
N LYS A 152 13.45 -12.92 -20.09
CA LYS A 152 12.06 -12.90 -19.60
C LYS A 152 11.14 -12.13 -20.55
N THR A 153 11.55 -10.95 -20.98
CA THR A 153 10.79 -10.14 -21.95
C THR A 153 10.59 -10.87 -23.28
N ALA A 154 11.60 -11.58 -23.78
CA ALA A 154 11.49 -12.38 -25.00
C ALA A 154 10.51 -13.56 -24.83
N ILE A 155 10.56 -14.25 -23.68
CA ILE A 155 9.61 -15.32 -23.32
C ILE A 155 8.19 -14.78 -23.23
N ASP A 156 7.97 -13.66 -22.54
CA ASP A 156 6.65 -13.04 -22.39
C ASP A 156 6.07 -12.64 -23.76
N LYS A 157 6.89 -12.07 -24.66
CA LYS A 157 6.47 -11.76 -26.03
C LYS A 157 6.11 -13.02 -26.83
N TRP A 158 6.91 -14.07 -26.70
CA TRP A 158 6.63 -15.35 -27.37
C TRP A 158 5.34 -15.98 -26.84
N LEU A 159 5.15 -16.01 -25.52
CA LEU A 159 3.92 -16.49 -24.87
C LEU A 159 2.71 -15.67 -25.32
N ALA A 160 2.80 -14.35 -25.33
CA ALA A 160 1.72 -13.48 -25.80
C ALA A 160 1.35 -13.76 -27.27
N ALA A 161 2.34 -14.04 -28.13
CA ALA A 161 2.07 -14.39 -29.53
C ALA A 161 1.41 -15.77 -29.68
N LYS A 162 1.82 -16.76 -28.88
CA LYS A 162 1.28 -18.13 -28.93
C LYS A 162 -0.11 -18.22 -28.31
N THR A 163 -0.33 -17.59 -27.15
CA THR A 163 -1.62 -17.60 -26.43
C THR A 163 -2.74 -16.85 -27.18
N LYS A 164 -2.41 -15.93 -28.08
CA LYS A 164 -3.38 -15.36 -29.03
C LYS A 164 -3.97 -16.40 -30.00
N LYS A 165 -3.21 -17.45 -30.33
CA LYS A 165 -3.63 -18.52 -31.25
C LYS A 165 -4.20 -19.72 -30.51
N THR A 166 -3.69 -19.96 -29.30
CA THR A 166 -4.11 -21.05 -28.42
C THR A 166 -4.54 -20.43 -27.09
N PRO A 167 -5.82 -20.06 -26.93
CA PRO A 167 -6.32 -19.46 -25.70
C PRO A 167 -6.02 -20.34 -24.48
N VAL A 168 -5.66 -19.70 -23.36
CA VAL A 168 -5.41 -20.37 -22.09
C VAL A 168 -6.52 -19.98 -21.12
N GLU A 169 -7.28 -20.97 -20.67
CA GLU A 169 -8.34 -20.78 -19.68
C GLU A 169 -7.80 -21.02 -18.26
N ILE A 170 -8.13 -20.12 -17.34
CA ILE A 170 -7.63 -20.14 -15.95
C ILE A 170 -8.81 -20.44 -15.02
N TYR A 171 -8.67 -21.49 -14.20
CA TYR A 171 -9.73 -22.00 -13.31
C TYR A 171 -9.46 -21.78 -11.82
N PHE A 172 -8.62 -20.80 -11.49
CA PHE A 172 -8.43 -20.33 -10.13
C PHE A 172 -8.60 -18.81 -10.08
N ASN A 173 -9.18 -18.32 -8.99
CA ASN A 173 -9.57 -16.91 -8.88
C ASN A 173 -8.43 -16.06 -8.33
N GLU A 174 -8.37 -14.83 -8.80
CA GLU A 174 -7.60 -13.77 -8.15
C GLU A 174 -8.24 -13.44 -6.80
N PRO A 175 -7.44 -13.31 -5.73
CA PRO A 175 -7.93 -12.85 -4.43
C PRO A 175 -8.62 -11.49 -4.55
N MET A 176 -9.78 -11.35 -3.91
CA MET A 176 -10.49 -10.07 -3.91
C MET A 176 -9.90 -9.15 -2.86
N ARG A 177 -9.44 -7.97 -3.28
CA ARG A 177 -8.97 -6.95 -2.33
C ARG A 177 -10.12 -6.50 -1.41
N PRO A 178 -9.94 -6.53 -0.08
CA PRO A 178 -10.93 -6.02 0.85
C PRO A 178 -11.25 -4.54 0.58
N VAL A 179 -12.52 -4.17 0.81
CA VAL A 179 -12.99 -2.79 0.66
C VAL A 179 -13.43 -2.29 2.03
N PHE A 180 -12.77 -1.24 2.50
CA PHE A 180 -13.05 -0.60 3.77
C PHE A 180 -13.90 0.65 3.55
N ASN A 181 -14.88 0.88 4.42
CA ASN A 181 -15.59 2.15 4.45
C ASN A 181 -14.74 3.20 5.17
N VAL A 182 -14.07 4.05 4.39
CA VAL A 182 -13.26 5.14 4.91
C VAL A 182 -13.89 6.45 4.45
N PRO A 183 -14.63 7.16 5.32
CA PRO A 183 -15.27 8.41 4.92
C PRO A 183 -14.25 9.56 4.85
N ALA A 184 -14.29 10.35 3.79
CA ALA A 184 -13.50 11.59 3.70
C ALA A 184 -13.84 12.58 4.82
N GLY A 185 -15.13 12.72 5.14
CA GLY A 185 -15.62 13.67 6.13
C GLY A 185 -15.27 15.12 5.77
N ASP A 186 -14.81 15.89 6.76
CA ASP A 186 -14.36 17.28 6.61
C ASP A 186 -12.83 17.39 6.45
N SER A 187 -12.18 16.30 6.05
CA SER A 187 -10.73 16.26 5.86
C SER A 187 -10.33 17.06 4.61
N PRO A 188 -9.17 17.74 4.62
CA PRO A 188 -8.69 18.48 3.46
C PRO A 188 -8.57 17.59 2.22
N PHE A 189 -8.98 18.11 1.07
CA PHE A 189 -8.88 17.38 -0.20
C PHE A 189 -8.42 18.28 -1.36
N MET A 190 -7.97 17.65 -2.44
CA MET A 190 -7.70 18.29 -3.74
C MET A 190 -8.18 17.40 -4.89
N GLY A 191 -8.24 17.95 -6.11
CA GLY A 191 -8.73 17.24 -7.29
C GLY A 191 -10.21 17.49 -7.56
N GLY A 192 -10.86 16.57 -8.28
CA GLY A 192 -12.28 16.70 -8.59
C GLY A 192 -13.13 16.40 -7.36
N ALA A 193 -13.92 17.35 -6.88
CA ALA A 193 -14.78 17.15 -5.70
C ALA A 193 -15.78 15.97 -5.89
N ASP A 194 -16.24 15.79 -7.12
CA ASP A 194 -17.18 14.73 -7.55
C ASP A 194 -16.48 13.61 -8.35
N ALA A 195 -15.17 13.45 -8.19
CA ALA A 195 -14.43 12.41 -8.88
C ALA A 195 -14.95 11.02 -8.51
N LYS A 196 -15.10 10.14 -9.51
CA LYS A 196 -15.49 8.73 -9.32
C LYS A 196 -14.49 7.94 -8.45
N VAL A 197 -13.25 8.39 -8.40
CA VAL A 197 -12.18 7.73 -7.64
C VAL A 197 -11.70 8.67 -6.54
N GLU A 198 -11.89 8.24 -5.31
CA GLU A 198 -11.37 8.88 -4.10
C GLU A 198 -10.16 8.10 -3.59
N ILE A 199 -9.07 8.84 -3.32
CA ILE A 199 -7.85 8.35 -2.71
C ILE A 199 -7.76 9.01 -1.33
N ILE A 200 -7.90 8.22 -0.27
CA ILE A 200 -7.69 8.70 1.09
C ILE A 200 -6.29 8.28 1.54
N GLU A 201 -5.47 9.24 1.92
CA GLU A 201 -4.13 9.01 2.46
C GLU A 201 -4.10 9.29 3.96
N PHE A 202 -3.76 8.28 4.76
CA PHE A 202 -3.35 8.46 6.14
C PHE A 202 -1.84 8.68 6.19
N SER A 203 -1.43 9.85 6.68
CA SER A 203 -0.06 10.34 6.51
C SER A 203 0.45 11.09 7.75
N ASP A 204 1.78 11.14 7.86
CA ASP A 204 2.51 11.77 8.94
C ASP A 204 3.57 12.72 8.35
N PHE A 205 3.49 14.00 8.68
CA PHE A 205 4.39 15.04 8.14
C PHE A 205 5.88 14.83 8.48
N GLN A 206 6.23 14.04 9.50
CA GLN A 206 7.61 13.72 9.87
C GLN A 206 8.08 12.36 9.33
N CYS A 207 7.19 11.58 8.71
CA CYS A 207 7.54 10.28 8.15
C CYS A 207 8.25 10.43 6.79
N PRO A 208 9.48 9.91 6.60
CA PRO A 208 10.19 10.01 5.33
C PRO A 208 9.50 9.27 4.17
N PHE A 209 8.79 8.17 4.46
CA PHE A 209 8.00 7.47 3.44
C PHE A 209 6.75 8.25 3.03
N CYS A 210 6.19 9.09 3.92
CA CYS A 210 5.07 9.97 3.57
C CYS A 210 5.51 11.07 2.58
N SER A 211 6.74 11.58 2.71
CA SER A 211 7.31 12.49 1.70
C SER A 211 7.39 11.82 0.30
N LYS A 212 7.75 10.53 0.24
CA LYS A 212 7.65 9.75 -1.02
C LYS A 212 6.20 9.58 -1.48
N GLY A 213 5.27 9.34 -0.55
CA GLY A 213 3.83 9.30 -0.77
C GLY A 213 3.28 10.55 -1.45
N ALA A 214 3.67 11.74 -0.95
CA ALA A 214 3.32 13.02 -1.56
C ALA A 214 3.81 13.12 -3.02
N GLY A 215 5.01 12.60 -3.32
CA GLY A 215 5.52 12.48 -4.69
C GLY A 215 4.65 11.61 -5.60
N ILE A 216 4.24 10.44 -5.11
CA ILE A 216 3.33 9.52 -5.82
C ILE A 216 1.99 10.20 -6.10
N ILE A 217 1.40 10.86 -5.10
CA ILE A 217 0.15 11.62 -5.25
C ILE A 217 0.29 12.71 -6.31
N ASN A 218 1.41 13.43 -6.34
CA ASN A 218 1.69 14.44 -7.36
C ASN A 218 1.73 13.84 -8.77
N ASP A 219 2.33 12.67 -8.95
CA ASP A 219 2.38 12.00 -10.25
C ASP A 219 1.01 11.46 -10.67
N LEU A 220 0.23 10.92 -9.73
CA LEU A 220 -1.17 10.54 -9.98
C LEU A 220 -2.03 11.76 -10.36
N LYS A 221 -1.84 12.89 -9.69
CA LYS A 221 -2.52 14.15 -10.01
C LYS A 221 -2.17 14.64 -11.41
N LYS A 222 -0.91 14.57 -11.84
CA LYS A 222 -0.50 14.89 -13.21
C LYS A 222 -1.17 13.96 -14.24
N LYS A 223 -1.25 12.66 -13.93
CA LYS A 223 -1.81 11.64 -14.83
C LYS A 223 -3.34 11.72 -14.95
N TYR A 224 -4.04 11.89 -13.83
CA TYR A 224 -5.50 11.75 -13.76
C TYR A 224 -6.25 13.09 -13.61
N GLY A 225 -5.58 14.16 -13.18
CA GLY A 225 -6.18 15.47 -13.02
C GLY A 225 -7.40 15.45 -12.08
N ASN A 226 -8.53 15.93 -12.59
CA ASN A 226 -9.80 15.99 -11.84
C ASN A 226 -10.59 14.68 -11.84
N LYS A 227 -10.07 13.60 -12.46
CA LYS A 227 -10.69 12.27 -12.39
C LYS A 227 -10.50 11.59 -11.04
N ILE A 228 -9.62 12.13 -10.20
CA ILE A 228 -9.36 11.66 -8.84
C ILE A 228 -9.62 12.79 -7.84
N LYS A 229 -10.09 12.39 -6.65
CA LYS A 229 -10.13 13.20 -5.43
C LYS A 229 -9.10 12.64 -4.48
N VAL A 230 -8.21 13.47 -3.95
CA VAL A 230 -7.22 13.05 -2.96
C VAL A 230 -7.54 13.73 -1.64
N VAL A 231 -7.74 12.94 -0.60
CA VAL A 231 -8.10 13.37 0.76
C VAL A 231 -6.93 13.05 1.68
N PHE A 232 -6.52 14.03 2.49
CA PHE A 232 -5.44 13.88 3.46
C PHE A 232 -6.00 13.69 4.87
N LYS A 233 -5.65 12.57 5.51
CA LYS A 233 -5.98 12.26 6.90
C LYS A 233 -4.71 12.22 7.74
N ASN A 234 -4.68 13.03 8.79
CA ASN A 234 -3.55 13.09 9.73
C ASN A 234 -3.46 11.80 10.55
N PHE A 235 -2.30 11.14 10.52
CA PHE A 235 -1.99 9.96 11.33
C PHE A 235 -0.58 10.09 11.93
N PRO A 236 -0.32 11.06 12.82
CA PRO A 236 1.01 11.24 13.40
C PRO A 236 1.40 10.03 14.27
N LEU A 237 2.54 9.43 13.97
CA LEU A 237 3.05 8.26 14.69
C LEU A 237 3.64 8.68 16.06
N PRO A 238 3.45 7.86 17.10
CA PRO A 238 3.79 8.26 18.47
C PRO A 238 5.30 8.48 18.71
N PHE A 239 6.15 7.87 17.90
CA PHE A 239 7.62 8.02 17.97
C PHE A 239 8.15 9.26 17.21
N HIS A 240 7.26 10.03 16.56
CA HIS A 240 7.60 11.24 15.82
C HIS A 240 7.22 12.49 16.64
N ASN A 241 8.19 13.04 17.38
CA ASN A 241 7.97 14.10 18.37
C ASN A 241 7.23 15.35 17.84
N HIS A 242 7.51 15.77 16.60
CA HIS A 242 6.87 16.92 15.96
C HIS A 242 5.61 16.61 15.14
N ALA A 243 5.27 15.34 14.89
CA ALA A 243 4.24 14.98 13.91
C ALA A 243 2.85 15.48 14.31
N LYS A 244 2.49 15.35 15.60
CA LYS A 244 1.18 15.81 16.11
C LYS A 244 1.02 17.33 15.93
N LYS A 245 2.06 18.11 16.26
CA LYS A 245 2.01 19.57 16.08
C LYS A 245 2.04 20.00 14.62
N ALA A 246 2.75 19.27 13.75
CA ALA A 246 2.71 19.49 12.31
C ALA A 246 1.30 19.23 11.73
N ALA A 247 0.62 18.17 12.17
CA ALA A 247 -0.77 17.88 11.81
C ALA A 247 -1.74 18.99 12.26
N GLU A 248 -1.61 19.46 13.50
CA GLU A 248 -2.39 20.60 14.02
C GLU A 248 -2.10 21.88 13.22
N ALA A 249 -0.84 22.16 12.91
CA ALA A 249 -0.45 23.33 12.12
C ALA A 249 -1.08 23.31 10.72
N ALA A 250 -1.08 22.16 10.04
CA ALA A 250 -1.75 22.01 8.74
C ALA A 250 -3.24 22.35 8.83
N LEU A 251 -3.93 21.89 9.88
CA LEU A 251 -5.34 22.20 10.12
C LEU A 251 -5.57 23.68 10.49
N CYS A 252 -4.66 24.31 11.24
CA CYS A 252 -4.69 25.75 11.51
C CYS A 252 -4.56 26.58 10.23
N VAL A 253 -3.73 26.15 9.27
CA VAL A 253 -3.67 26.76 7.93
C VAL A 253 -4.98 26.54 7.18
N HIS A 254 -5.51 25.31 7.19
CA HIS A 254 -6.77 24.97 6.51
C HIS A 254 -7.96 25.79 7.01
N GLU A 255 -8.01 26.09 8.31
CA GLU A 255 -9.04 26.94 8.92
C GLU A 255 -9.08 28.33 8.29
N GLN A 256 -7.91 28.92 8.07
CA GLN A 256 -7.79 30.26 7.51
C GLN A 256 -7.94 30.27 5.99
N ASP A 257 -7.37 29.28 5.31
CA ASP A 257 -7.40 29.15 3.87
C ASP A 257 -7.23 27.69 3.44
N LYS A 258 -8.33 27.12 2.90
CA LYS A 258 -8.37 25.72 2.47
C LYS A 258 -7.35 25.40 1.37
N ALA A 259 -7.06 26.34 0.47
CA ALA A 259 -6.11 26.14 -0.62
C ALA A 259 -4.65 26.13 -0.12
N LYS A 260 -4.35 26.92 0.91
CA LYS A 260 -3.01 26.97 1.52
C LYS A 260 -2.68 25.74 2.37
N PHE A 261 -3.65 24.91 2.72
CA PHE A 261 -3.38 23.60 3.34
C PHE A 261 -2.36 22.81 2.53
N TRP A 262 -2.56 22.70 1.20
CA TRP A 262 -1.68 21.93 0.33
C TRP A 262 -0.30 22.57 0.16
N GLN A 263 -0.21 23.90 0.24
CA GLN A 263 1.08 24.60 0.24
C GLN A 263 1.85 24.35 1.54
N MET A 264 1.17 24.32 2.69
CA MET A 264 1.77 23.97 3.98
C MET A 264 2.19 22.49 4.00
N HIS A 265 1.34 21.61 3.46
CA HIS A 265 1.64 20.20 3.28
C HIS A 265 2.93 19.99 2.48
N ASP A 266 3.04 20.62 1.32
CA ASP A 266 4.21 20.50 0.44
C ASP A 266 5.46 21.08 1.11
N ALA A 267 5.34 22.22 1.79
CA ALA A 267 6.46 22.84 2.52
C ALA A 267 6.99 21.93 3.64
N MET A 268 6.10 21.29 4.41
CA MET A 268 6.49 20.37 5.49
C MET A 268 7.15 19.10 4.95
N PHE A 269 6.67 18.54 3.84
CA PHE A 269 7.30 17.36 3.23
C PHE A 269 8.61 17.68 2.50
N ALA A 270 8.80 18.91 2.03
CA ALA A 270 10.04 19.37 1.42
C ALA A 270 11.17 19.54 2.43
N ASP A 271 10.87 19.90 3.69
CA ASP A 271 11.85 20.04 4.77
C ASP A 271 11.30 19.58 6.13
N GLN A 272 11.33 18.26 6.34
CA GLN A 272 10.85 17.62 7.56
C GLN A 272 11.72 17.94 8.80
N THR A 273 12.84 18.66 8.64
CA THR A 273 13.69 19.09 9.76
C THR A 273 13.15 20.33 10.48
N LYS A 274 12.20 21.05 9.86
CA LYS A 274 11.61 22.31 10.38
C LYS A 274 10.17 22.14 10.87
N LEU A 275 9.88 21.00 11.49
CA LEU A 275 8.55 20.70 12.03
C LEU A 275 8.39 21.10 13.51
N ASP A 276 9.43 21.71 14.09
CA ASP A 276 9.31 22.35 15.40
C ASP A 276 8.39 23.57 15.33
N ARG A 277 7.98 24.09 16.49
CA ARG A 277 7.02 25.20 16.56
C ARG A 277 7.47 26.40 15.74
N GLN A 278 8.75 26.78 15.82
CA GLN A 278 9.27 27.93 15.10
C GLN A 278 9.27 27.71 13.59
N GLY A 279 9.68 26.53 13.12
CA GLY A 279 9.63 26.15 11.71
C GLY A 279 8.20 26.17 11.15
N LEU A 280 7.23 25.66 11.91
CA LEU A 280 5.81 25.68 11.51
C LEU A 280 5.25 27.12 11.39
N VAL A 281 5.57 28.00 12.34
CA VAL A 281 5.20 29.43 12.28
C VAL A 281 5.85 30.12 11.08
N ASN A 282 7.14 29.86 10.83
CA ASN A 282 7.85 30.42 9.69
C ASN A 282 7.25 29.97 8.35
N SER A 283 6.90 28.69 8.23
CA SER A 283 6.22 28.15 7.05
C SER A 283 4.86 28.81 6.83
N ALA A 284 4.03 28.92 7.88
CA ALA A 284 2.74 29.62 7.79
C ALA A 284 2.90 31.09 7.35
N LYS A 285 3.90 31.79 7.89
CA LYS A 285 4.24 33.17 7.51
C LYS A 285 4.63 33.29 6.04
N SER A 286 5.46 32.39 5.53
CA SER A 286 5.83 32.35 4.10
C SER A 286 4.62 32.15 3.18
N LEU A 287 3.58 31.48 3.67
CA LEU A 287 2.31 31.30 2.98
C LEU A 287 1.34 32.48 3.15
N LYS A 288 1.76 33.57 3.81
CA LYS A 288 0.92 34.74 4.11
C LYS A 288 -0.34 34.37 4.91
N ILE A 289 -0.21 33.44 5.84
CA ILE A 289 -1.22 33.14 6.87
C ILE A 289 -1.11 34.19 7.99
N ASP A 290 -2.21 34.55 8.64
CA ASP A 290 -2.19 35.45 9.78
C ASP A 290 -1.43 34.78 10.93
N GLU A 291 -0.24 35.31 11.23
CA GLU A 291 0.70 34.75 12.20
C GLU A 291 0.11 34.69 13.61
N ALA A 292 -0.66 35.71 14.01
CA ALA A 292 -1.28 35.77 15.34
C ALA A 292 -2.39 34.72 15.50
N LYS A 293 -3.30 34.62 14.52
CA LYS A 293 -4.35 33.59 14.52
C LYS A 293 -3.78 32.19 14.42
N PHE A 294 -2.74 31.99 13.61
CA PHE A 294 -2.08 30.70 13.45
C PHE A 294 -1.42 30.26 14.76
N THR A 295 -0.66 31.15 15.38
CA THR A 295 0.04 30.86 16.65
C THR A 295 -0.95 30.54 17.76
N GLN A 296 -2.04 31.31 17.88
CA GLN A 296 -3.11 31.03 18.84
C GLN A 296 -3.75 29.65 18.59
N CYS A 297 -4.04 29.31 17.33
CA CYS A 297 -4.61 28.02 16.95
C CYS A 297 -3.67 26.85 17.32
N LEU A 298 -2.38 26.98 17.01
CA LEU A 298 -1.38 25.94 17.24
C LEU A 298 -1.08 25.73 18.73
N ASP A 299 -0.90 26.83 19.48
CA ASP A 299 -0.50 26.78 20.89
C ASP A 299 -1.65 26.32 21.80
N SER A 300 -2.89 26.67 21.45
CA SER A 300 -4.08 26.20 22.18
C SER A 300 -4.38 24.71 21.97
N GLY A 301 -3.76 24.07 20.98
CA GLY A 301 -4.09 22.69 20.62
C GLY A 301 -5.50 22.53 20.05
N LYS A 302 -6.03 23.58 19.39
CA LYS A 302 -7.42 23.63 18.86
C LYS A 302 -7.81 22.38 18.07
N TYR A 303 -6.86 21.80 17.33
CA TYR A 303 -7.08 20.64 16.48
C TYR A 303 -6.61 19.31 17.06
N THR A 304 -6.14 19.26 18.31
CA THR A 304 -5.67 18.02 18.96
C THR A 304 -6.72 16.91 18.89
N ALA A 305 -7.96 17.20 19.28
CA ALA A 305 -9.05 16.20 19.26
C ALA A 305 -9.39 15.71 17.85
N LYS A 306 -9.31 16.59 16.84
CA LYS A 306 -9.56 16.21 15.43
C LYS A 306 -8.45 15.29 14.89
N VAL A 307 -7.20 15.57 15.24
CA VAL A 307 -6.06 14.71 14.89
C VAL A 307 -6.21 13.34 15.54
N GLU A 308 -6.55 13.29 16.83
CA GLU A 308 -6.78 12.03 17.56
C GLU A 308 -7.95 11.22 16.99
N ALA A 309 -9.06 11.89 16.63
CA ALA A 309 -10.18 11.24 15.96
C ALA A 309 -9.77 10.64 14.61
N THR A 310 -8.98 11.35 13.82
CA THR A 310 -8.49 10.85 12.53
C THR A 310 -7.54 9.65 12.71
N MET A 311 -6.69 9.67 13.74
CA MET A 311 -5.88 8.50 14.08
C MET A 311 -6.73 7.30 14.46
N GLU A 312 -7.79 7.51 15.24
CA GLU A 312 -8.69 6.44 15.65
C GLU A 312 -9.50 5.88 14.47
N GLU A 313 -9.97 6.74 13.56
CA GLU A 313 -10.54 6.30 12.28
C GLU A 313 -9.59 5.38 11.52
N GLY A 314 -8.32 5.78 11.37
CA GLY A 314 -7.30 4.98 10.70
C GLY A 314 -7.10 3.61 11.34
N LYS A 315 -6.95 3.56 12.67
CA LYS A 315 -6.79 2.28 13.40
C LYS A 315 -7.99 1.37 13.20
N ASN A 316 -9.21 1.91 13.23
CA ASN A 316 -10.44 1.16 13.05
C ASN A 316 -10.59 0.54 11.67
N VAL A 317 -9.92 1.10 10.66
CA VAL A 317 -9.87 0.55 9.29
C VAL A 317 -8.55 -0.15 8.98
N GLY A 318 -7.76 -0.48 10.00
CA GLY A 318 -6.55 -1.30 9.87
C GLY A 318 -5.27 -0.56 9.51
N VAL A 319 -5.22 0.78 9.59
CA VAL A 319 -3.98 1.55 9.40
C VAL A 319 -3.01 1.26 10.55
N LYS A 320 -1.86 0.70 10.21
CA LYS A 320 -0.78 0.33 11.16
C LYS A 320 0.52 1.10 10.93
N SER A 321 0.63 1.76 9.78
CA SER A 321 1.81 2.50 9.33
C SER A 321 1.42 3.63 8.39
N THR A 322 2.34 4.57 8.17
CA THR A 322 2.17 5.67 7.22
C THR A 322 3.28 5.65 6.15
N PRO A 323 3.00 6.03 4.90
CA PRO A 323 1.66 6.37 4.40
C PRO A 323 0.84 5.10 4.19
N THR A 324 -0.47 5.16 4.46
CA THR A 324 -1.43 4.14 4.04
C THR A 324 -2.50 4.81 3.19
N PHE A 325 -2.80 4.22 2.03
CA PHE A 325 -3.74 4.77 1.08
C PHE A 325 -4.97 3.87 0.95
N PHE A 326 -6.10 4.46 0.60
CA PHE A 326 -7.32 3.75 0.22
C PHE A 326 -7.82 4.31 -1.11
N VAL A 327 -7.85 3.49 -2.16
CA VAL A 327 -8.44 3.84 -3.46
C VAL A 327 -9.87 3.29 -3.50
N ASN A 328 -10.90 4.14 -3.35
CA ASN A 328 -12.29 3.70 -3.15
C ASN A 328 -12.41 2.60 -2.07
N GLY A 329 -11.73 2.79 -0.94
CA GLY A 329 -11.73 1.84 0.18
C GLY A 329 -10.78 0.65 0.02
N LYS A 330 -10.11 0.47 -1.12
CA LYS A 330 -9.09 -0.58 -1.32
C LYS A 330 -7.75 -0.12 -0.74
N MET A 331 -7.31 -0.77 0.34
CA MET A 331 -6.09 -0.39 1.05
C MET A 331 -4.83 -0.70 0.24
N ILE A 332 -3.86 0.22 0.24
CA ILE A 332 -2.46 0.03 -0.15
C ILE A 332 -1.59 0.52 1.01
N ASN A 333 -0.84 -0.38 1.64
CA ASN A 333 0.04 -0.03 2.75
C ASN A 333 1.44 0.37 2.23
N GLY A 334 1.84 1.60 2.47
CA GLY A 334 3.16 2.12 2.09
C GLY A 334 3.23 2.84 0.74
N ALA A 335 4.38 3.45 0.50
CA ALA A 335 4.69 4.17 -0.73
C ALA A 335 5.12 3.20 -1.84
N HIS A 336 4.14 2.64 -2.55
CA HIS A 336 4.35 1.78 -3.73
C HIS A 336 4.57 2.57 -5.03
N PRO A 337 5.08 1.94 -6.11
CA PRO A 337 5.16 2.57 -7.43
C PRO A 337 3.80 3.10 -7.92
N VAL A 338 3.82 4.18 -8.71
CA VAL A 338 2.63 4.86 -9.26
C VAL A 338 1.74 3.90 -10.06
N GLU A 339 2.34 2.86 -10.65
CA GLU A 339 1.67 1.81 -11.42
C GLU A 339 0.69 1.01 -10.56
N THR A 340 1.07 0.66 -9.33
CA THR A 340 0.19 -0.07 -8.40
C THR A 340 -1.09 0.73 -8.10
N PHE A 341 -0.97 2.05 -7.95
CA PHE A 341 -2.12 2.93 -7.77
C PHE A 341 -2.92 3.09 -9.05
N SER A 342 -2.22 3.26 -10.18
CA SER A 342 -2.83 3.44 -11.50
C SER A 342 -3.72 2.25 -11.88
N GLU A 343 -3.27 1.02 -11.62
CA GLU A 343 -4.05 -0.18 -11.88
C GLU A 343 -5.40 -0.15 -11.14
N LEU A 344 -5.40 0.20 -9.86
CA LEU A 344 -6.66 0.33 -9.10
C LEU A 344 -7.51 1.49 -9.60
N ILE A 345 -6.91 2.65 -9.87
CA ILE A 345 -7.64 3.82 -10.36
C ILE A 345 -8.30 3.53 -11.72
N ASP A 346 -7.56 2.92 -12.64
CA ASP A 346 -8.05 2.59 -13.98
C ASP A 346 -9.19 1.56 -13.92
N GLN A 347 -9.10 0.57 -13.04
CA GLN A 347 -10.19 -0.38 -12.77
C GLN A 347 -11.44 0.31 -12.22
N GLU A 348 -11.29 1.23 -11.27
CA GLU A 348 -12.44 1.95 -10.69
C GLU A 348 -13.06 2.95 -11.68
N LEU A 349 -12.26 3.57 -12.55
CA LEU A 349 -12.76 4.47 -13.61
C LEU A 349 -13.51 3.73 -14.72
N ALA A 350 -13.20 2.46 -14.94
CA ALA A 350 -13.85 1.62 -15.95
C ALA A 350 -15.25 1.10 -15.54
N LYS A 351 -15.63 1.29 -14.26
CA LYS A 351 -16.99 1.03 -13.77
C LYS A 351 -17.93 2.22 -14.04
#